data_AF-A0A844EH30-F1
#
_entry.id   AF-A0A844EH30-F1
#
_cell.length_a   1.000
_cell.length_b   1.000
_cell.length_c   1.000
_cell.angle_alpha   90.00
_cell.angle_beta   90.00
_cell.angle_gamma   90.00
#
_symmetry.space_group_name_H-M   'P 1'
#
loop_
_entity.id
_entity.type
_entity.pdbx_description
1 polymer ?
#
loop_
_entity_poly.entity_id
_entity_poly.type
_entity_poly.pdbx_seq_one_letter_code
_entity_poly.pdbx_strand_id
1 'polypeptide(L)'
;KPAGHRVTRLKYHGRDVQDDQVLTIALNRYRASGGGHYPMYTSDKIIKSSDMTISHVIMEYLQKHPVVEATVNHNFEIISDSDQSN
;
A
#
# COMPACT_ATOMS: atom_id res chain seq x y z
N LYS A 1 -20.19 2.91 6.05
CA LYS A 1 -19.47 3.74 7.06
C LYS A 1 -19.06 5.12 6.47
N PRO A 2 -19.05 6.21 7.27
CA PRO A 2 -18.67 7.55 6.81
C PRO A 2 -17.19 7.65 6.43
N ALA A 3 -16.81 8.68 5.66
CA ALA A 3 -15.42 8.94 5.32
C ALA A 3 -14.54 9.07 6.59
N GLY A 4 -13.28 8.63 6.50
CA GLY A 4 -12.36 8.55 7.65
C GLY A 4 -12.53 7.30 8.53
N HIS A 5 -13.68 6.60 8.46
CA HIS A 5 -13.99 5.46 9.34
C HIS A 5 -14.30 4.17 8.56
N ARG A 6 -13.80 4.05 7.32
CA ARG A 6 -14.08 2.91 6.43
C ARG A 6 -13.11 1.74 6.57
N VAL A 7 -11.88 1.99 7.03
CA VAL A 7 -10.92 0.93 7.34
C VAL A 7 -11.31 0.34 8.70
N THR A 8 -11.63 -0.95 8.74
CA THR A 8 -12.13 -1.63 9.95
C THR A 8 -11.10 -2.55 10.61
N ARG A 9 -10.14 -3.04 9.83
CA ARG A 9 -9.06 -3.91 10.28
C ARG A 9 -7.82 -3.65 9.44
N LEU A 10 -6.72 -3.33 10.10
CA LEU A 10 -5.42 -3.13 9.46
C LEU A 10 -4.38 -3.98 10.19
N LYS A 11 -3.81 -4.96 9.48
CA LYS A 11 -2.80 -5.85 10.01
C LYS A 11 -1.51 -5.77 9.20
N TYR A 12 -0.39 -5.86 9.88
CA TYR A 12 0.93 -5.99 9.30
C TYR A 12 1.63 -7.21 9.91
N HIS A 13 2.07 -8.16 9.06
CA HIS A 13 2.61 -9.46 9.49
C HIS A 13 1.74 -10.17 10.55
N GLY A 14 0.43 -10.16 10.36
CA GLY A 14 -0.56 -10.84 11.22
C GLY A 14 -0.92 -10.10 12.51
N ARG A 15 -0.26 -8.98 12.83
CA ARG A 15 -0.51 -8.17 14.03
C ARG A 15 -1.26 -6.89 13.68
N ASP A 16 -2.12 -6.43 14.58
CA ASP A 16 -2.82 -5.16 14.40
C ASP A 16 -1.81 -4.00 14.42
N VAL A 17 -1.95 -3.09 13.46
CA VAL A 17 -1.12 -1.87 13.40
C VAL A 17 -1.53 -0.96 14.55
N GLN A 18 -0.54 -0.51 15.32
CA GLN A 18 -0.77 0.43 16.42
C GLN A 18 -0.62 1.88 15.93
N ASP A 19 -1.29 2.82 16.59
CA ASP A 19 -1.30 4.24 16.19
C ASP A 19 0.09 4.89 16.21
N ASP A 20 0.97 4.43 17.10
CA ASP A 20 2.35 4.90 17.26
C ASP A 20 3.38 4.06 16.49
N GLN A 21 2.93 3.03 15.75
CA GLN A 21 3.82 2.14 15.03
C GLN A 21 4.48 2.84 13.84
N VAL A 22 5.81 2.87 13.83
CA VAL A 22 6.58 3.36 12.69
C VAL A 22 6.72 2.25 11.63
N LEU A 23 6.23 2.52 10.42
CA LEU A 23 6.32 1.63 9.27
C LEU A 23 7.08 2.28 8.13
N THR A 24 7.96 1.50 7.49
CA THR A 24 8.58 1.89 6.22
C THR A 24 7.72 1.38 5.07
N ILE A 25 7.28 2.29 4.22
CA ILE A 25 6.44 1.97 3.05
C ILE A 25 7.13 2.42 1.75
N ALA A 26 6.81 1.73 0.66
CA ALA A 26 7.26 2.11 -0.68
C ALA A 26 6.14 2.85 -1.41
N LEU A 27 6.44 4.04 -1.93
CA LEU A 27 5.50 4.89 -2.68
C LEU A 27 6.14 5.36 -3.99
N ASN A 28 5.32 5.66 -4.99
CA ASN A 28 5.78 6.43 -6.14
C ASN A 28 6.01 7.90 -5.76
N ARG A 29 6.75 8.65 -6.60
CA ARG A 29 7.09 10.06 -6.33
C ARG A 29 5.86 10.96 -6.14
N TYR A 30 4.81 10.75 -6.93
CA TYR A 30 3.57 11.55 -6.82
C TYR A 30 2.89 11.40 -5.46
N ARG A 31 2.82 10.18 -4.90
CA ARG A 31 2.25 9.92 -3.57
C ARG A 31 3.19 10.34 -2.44
N ALA A 32 4.49 10.15 -2.61
CA ALA A 32 5.49 10.54 -1.61
C ALA A 32 5.50 12.05 -1.34
N SER A 33 5.16 12.87 -2.33
CA SER A 33 5.02 14.33 -2.18
C SER A 33 3.59 14.77 -1.82
N GLY A 34 2.70 13.85 -1.44
CA GLY A 34 1.34 14.13 -0.99
C GLY A 34 0.27 14.29 -2.09
N GLY A 35 0.62 13.98 -3.35
CA GLY A 35 -0.28 14.09 -4.49
C GLY A 35 -1.51 13.18 -4.42
N GLY A 36 -2.64 13.66 -4.93
CA GLY A 36 -3.91 12.92 -4.94
C GLY A 36 -4.67 12.96 -3.61
N HIS A 37 -4.53 14.04 -2.85
CA HIS A 37 -5.14 14.24 -1.52
C HIS A 37 -4.58 13.31 -0.43
N TYR A 38 -3.25 13.10 -0.43
CA TYR A 38 -2.54 12.36 0.61
C TYR A 38 -1.58 13.28 1.42
N PRO A 39 -2.08 14.33 2.09
CA PRO A 39 -1.25 15.34 2.73
C PRO A 39 -0.43 14.81 3.92
N MET A 40 -0.71 13.60 4.40
CA MET A 40 0.08 12.96 5.45
C MET A 40 1.49 12.57 5.00
N TYR A 41 1.74 12.50 3.69
CA TYR A 41 3.06 12.26 3.11
C TYR A 41 3.70 13.57 2.67
N THR A 42 4.93 13.78 3.09
CA THR A 42 5.71 15.00 2.85
C THR A 42 7.16 14.62 2.56
N SER A 43 7.85 15.44 1.77
CA SER A 43 9.20 15.11 1.28
C SER A 43 10.24 14.90 2.40
N ASP A 44 10.05 15.52 3.57
CA ASP A 44 10.89 15.34 4.76
C ASP A 44 10.81 13.93 5.37
N LYS A 45 9.77 13.16 5.04
CA LYS A 45 9.63 11.75 5.47
C LYS A 45 10.33 10.75 4.55
N ILE A 46 10.93 11.21 3.44
CA ILE A 46 11.60 10.34 2.48
C ILE A 46 12.96 9.92 3.03
N ILE A 47 13.07 8.66 3.45
CA ILE A 47 14.35 8.10 3.95
C ILE A 47 15.21 7.48 2.83
N LYS A 48 14.61 7.17 1.67
CA LYS A 48 15.31 6.61 0.49
C LYS A 48 14.51 6.89 -0.78
N SER A 49 15.21 7.22 -1.86
CA SER A 49 14.63 7.39 -3.21
C SER A 49 15.40 6.59 -4.25
N SER A 50 14.71 6.25 -5.34
CA SER A 50 15.29 5.71 -6.57
C SER A 50 14.87 6.60 -7.75
N ASP A 51 15.75 6.77 -8.72
CA ASP A 51 15.45 7.46 -9.98
C ASP A 51 14.92 6.53 -11.07
N MET A 52 14.77 5.24 -10.75
CA MET A 52 14.16 4.29 -11.67
C MET A 52 12.67 4.59 -11.87
N THR A 53 12.23 4.52 -13.13
CA THR A 53 10.81 4.55 -13.45
C THR A 53 10.14 3.26 -12.99
N ILE A 54 8.83 3.32 -12.70
CA ILE A 54 8.05 2.12 -12.33
C ILE A 54 8.17 1.04 -13.43
N SER A 55 8.12 1.44 -14.70
CA SER A 55 8.31 0.53 -15.83
C SER A 55 9.67 -0.17 -15.81
N HIS A 56 10.75 0.55 -15.45
CA HIS A 56 12.07 -0.04 -15.32
C HIS A 56 12.15 -1.02 -14.14
N VAL A 57 11.55 -0.69 -12.99
CA VAL A 57 11.46 -1.60 -11.84
C VAL A 57 10.73 -2.91 -12.21
N ILE A 58 9.61 -2.80 -12.94
CA ILE A 58 8.86 -3.97 -13.42
C ILE A 58 9.70 -4.79 -14.41
N MET A 59 10.38 -4.13 -15.36
CA MET A 59 11.26 -4.79 -16.33
C MET A 59 12.37 -5.59 -15.65
N GLU A 60 13.09 -4.99 -14.71
CA GLU A 60 14.16 -5.70 -13.98
C GLU A 60 13.64 -6.90 -13.19
N TYR A 61 12.46 -6.79 -12.59
CA TYR A 61 11.84 -7.90 -11.88
C TYR A 61 11.56 -9.06 -12.85
N LEU A 62 10.92 -8.79 -14.00
CA LEU A 62 10.57 -9.83 -14.98
C LEU A 62 11.81 -10.47 -15.64
N GLN A 63 12.90 -9.72 -15.80
CA GLN A 63 14.18 -10.28 -16.27
C GLN A 63 14.79 -11.28 -15.27
N LYS A 64 14.68 -11.01 -13.96
CA LYS A 64 15.18 -11.88 -12.89
C LYS A 64 14.23 -13.05 -12.58
N HIS A 65 12.94 -12.87 -12.86
CA HIS A 65 11.87 -13.84 -12.59
C HIS A 65 11.12 -14.18 -13.90
N PRO A 66 11.71 -15.03 -14.76
CA PRO A 66 11.18 -15.29 -16.11
C PRO A 66 9.84 -16.04 -16.12
N VAL A 67 9.50 -16.72 -15.02
CA VAL A 67 8.19 -17.35 -14.81
C VAL A 67 7.46 -16.58 -13.72
N VAL A 68 6.26 -16.11 -14.05
CA VAL A 68 5.39 -15.39 -13.10
C VAL A 68 4.22 -16.30 -12.76
N GLU A 69 4.17 -16.76 -11.50
CA GLU A 69 3.02 -17.48 -10.97
C GLU A 69 1.91 -16.50 -10.60
N ALA A 70 0.77 -16.61 -11.27
CA ALA A 70 -0.41 -15.83 -10.92
C ALA A 70 -1.02 -16.37 -9.62
N THR A 71 -0.90 -15.60 -8.54
CA THR A 71 -1.45 -15.93 -7.23
C THR A 71 -2.32 -14.79 -6.70
N VAL A 72 -3.27 -15.11 -5.83
CA VAL A 72 -4.11 -14.15 -5.11
C VAL A 72 -3.87 -14.34 -3.62
N ASN A 73 -3.54 -13.27 -2.92
CA ASN A 73 -3.18 -13.33 -1.50
C ASN A 73 -4.33 -12.98 -0.54
N HIS A 74 -5.49 -12.57 -1.07
CA HIS A 74 -6.69 -12.20 -0.30
C HIS A 74 -6.41 -11.24 0.87
N ASN A 75 -5.48 -10.29 0.68
CA ASN A 75 -4.99 -9.41 1.75
C ASN A 75 -5.85 -8.15 1.99
N PHE A 76 -6.93 -7.96 1.24
CA PHE A 76 -7.95 -6.95 1.48
C PHE A 76 -9.34 -7.49 1.10
N GLU A 77 -10.36 -6.92 1.73
CA GLU A 77 -11.75 -7.27 1.49
C GLU A 77 -12.60 -5.99 1.53
N ILE A 78 -13.63 -5.92 0.69
CA ILE A 78 -14.63 -4.85 0.72
C ILE A 78 -15.87 -5.44 1.36
N ILE A 79 -16.23 -4.91 2.52
CA ILE A 79 -17.42 -5.35 3.26
C ILE A 79 -18.57 -4.43 2.85
N SER A 80 -19.60 -5.00 2.22
CA SER A 80 -20.83 -4.31 1.88
C SER A 80 -21.89 -4.47 2.97
N ASP A 81 -22.91 -3.61 2.98
CA ASP A 81 -23.97 -3.69 4.01
C ASP A 81 -24.79 -5.00 3.89
N SER A 82 -24.84 -5.62 2.71
CA SER A 82 -25.46 -6.95 2.52
C SER A 82 -24.67 -8.09 3.17
N ASP A 83 -23.36 -7.94 3.37
CA ASP A 83 -22.51 -8.98 3.97
C ASP A 83 -22.63 -9.02 5.51
N GLN A 84 -23.28 -8.01 6.11
CA GLN A 84 -23.54 -7.90 7.55
C GLN A 84 -24.90 -8.49 7.96
N SER A 85 -25.68 -9.02 7.01
CA SER A 85 -27.07 -9.45 7.20
C SER A 85 -27.24 -10.98 7.37
N ASN A 86 -26.18 -11.71 7.71
CA ASN A 86 -26.22 -13.15 7.93
C ASN A 86 -25.46 -13.54 9.20
#